data_AF-Q8EMC6-F1
#
_entry.id   AF-Q8EMC6-F1
#
_cell.length_a   1.000
_cell.length_b   1.000
_cell.length_c   1.000
_cell.angle_alpha   90.00
_cell.angle_beta   90.00
_cell.angle_gamma   90.00
#
_symmetry.space_group_name_H-M   'P 1'
#
loop_
_entity.id
_entity.type
_entity.pdbx_description
1 polymer ?
#
loop_
_entity_poly.entity_id
_entity_poly.type
_entity_poly.pdbx_seq_one_letter_code
_entity_poly.pdbx_strand_id
1 'polypeptide(L)'
;MKKVLFFAIILSVLTLAACNNEEAGGEDKITTDDVISAFNDAGLEAESPSEMTNEDYGIAPMKADEGVRFLIPALGEDSGGRVFTYSDESDLDEMKEHYDSMGEESAMLFSWTIKHKNVLVQINGDLEEDTYNEYKSALESIE
;
A
#
# COMPACT_ATOMS: atom_id res chain seq x y z
N MET A 1 -70.92 -10.26 6.89
CA MET A 1 -71.32 -11.52 6.21
C MET A 1 -70.24 -11.90 5.20
N LYS A 2 -69.79 -13.17 5.23
CA LYS A 2 -69.05 -13.95 4.21
C LYS A 2 -67.80 -13.29 3.57
N LYS A 3 -66.56 -13.58 4.01
CA LYS A 3 -65.72 -14.78 3.76
C LYS A 3 -65.65 -15.22 2.29
N VAL A 4 -64.51 -14.96 1.63
CA VAL A 4 -63.76 -15.81 0.67
C VAL A 4 -62.34 -15.23 0.64
N LEU A 5 -61.35 -15.69 1.42
CA LEU A 5 -60.47 -16.85 1.25
C LEU A 5 -60.03 -17.13 -0.20
N PHE A 6 -58.90 -16.58 -0.63
CA PHE A 6 -58.03 -17.27 -1.59
C PHE A 6 -56.56 -17.08 -1.21
N PHE A 7 -55.89 -18.22 -1.20
CA PHE A 7 -54.56 -18.53 -0.71
C PHE A 7 -53.59 -18.33 -1.88
N ALA A 8 -52.51 -17.56 -1.69
CA ALA A 8 -51.33 -17.64 -2.56
C ALA A 8 -50.12 -17.15 -1.77
N ILE A 9 -49.44 -18.10 -1.13
CA ILE A 9 -48.08 -17.99 -0.61
C ILE A 9 -47.16 -17.79 -1.82
N ILE A 10 -46.50 -16.64 -1.90
CA ILE A 10 -45.30 -16.46 -2.72
C ILE A 10 -44.20 -15.96 -1.78
N LEU A 11 -43.43 -16.95 -1.34
CA LEU A 11 -42.09 -16.85 -0.80
C LEU A 11 -41.14 -16.37 -1.92
N SER A 12 -39.98 -15.81 -1.56
CA SER A 12 -38.82 -15.47 -2.41
C SER A 12 -38.94 -14.09 -3.09
N VAL A 13 -37.98 -13.14 -3.01
CA VAL A 13 -36.53 -13.22 -2.81
C VAL A 13 -36.05 -11.92 -2.14
N LEU A 14 -35.30 -12.06 -1.04
CA LEU A 14 -34.38 -11.03 -0.55
C LEU A 14 -33.24 -10.92 -1.56
N THR A 15 -33.19 -9.87 -2.36
CA THR A 15 -31.94 -9.51 -3.05
C THR A 15 -31.17 -8.57 -2.14
N LEU A 16 -30.39 -9.16 -1.24
CA LEU A 16 -29.14 -8.54 -0.81
C LEU A 16 -28.32 -8.37 -2.08
N ALA A 17 -28.03 -7.13 -2.44
CA ALA A 17 -26.95 -6.83 -3.38
C ALA A 17 -25.63 -7.14 -2.65
N ALA A 18 -25.29 -8.43 -2.62
CA ALA A 18 -23.93 -8.88 -2.43
C ALA A 18 -23.21 -8.65 -3.76
N CYS A 19 -22.46 -7.55 -3.85
CA CYS A 19 -21.35 -7.51 -4.78
C CYS A 19 -20.29 -8.46 -4.21
N ASN A 20 -20.39 -9.73 -4.64
CA ASN A 20 -19.37 -10.74 -4.46
C ASN A 20 -18.09 -10.25 -5.15
N ASN A 21 -17.08 -9.86 -4.36
CA ASN A 21 -15.70 -10.12 -4.73
C ASN A 21 -15.27 -11.33 -3.90
N GLU A 22 -15.46 -12.52 -4.46
CA GLU A 22 -14.75 -13.71 -4.02
C GLU A 22 -13.90 -14.22 -5.18
N GLU A 23 -12.62 -13.87 -5.16
CA GLU A 23 -11.52 -14.74 -5.59
C GLU A 23 -10.65 -14.92 -4.34
N ALA A 24 -10.75 -16.06 -3.65
CA ALA A 24 -9.97 -17.28 -3.87
C ALA A 24 -8.69 -17.31 -3.02
N GLY A 25 -8.82 -17.87 -1.80
CA GLY A 25 -7.78 -18.47 -0.96
C GLY A 25 -6.32 -18.03 -1.16
N GLY A 26 -5.90 -17.04 -0.36
CA GLY A 26 -4.53 -16.63 -0.10
C GLY A 26 -4.58 -15.66 1.08
N GLU A 27 -3.51 -15.53 1.86
CA GLU A 27 -3.42 -14.50 2.90
C GLU A 27 -3.75 -13.13 2.26
N ASP A 28 -4.60 -12.31 2.90
CA ASP A 28 -4.99 -11.00 2.39
C ASP A 28 -3.71 -10.17 2.15
N LYS A 29 -3.37 -9.92 0.89
CA LYS A 29 -2.19 -9.15 0.50
C LYS A 29 -2.45 -7.68 0.78
N ILE A 30 -1.47 -7.02 1.37
CA ILE A 30 -1.55 -5.58 1.67
C ILE A 30 -1.50 -4.81 0.35
N THR A 31 -2.43 -3.86 0.16
CA THR A 31 -2.46 -2.95 -0.99
C THR A 31 -1.71 -1.65 -0.71
N THR A 32 -1.40 -0.88 -1.76
CA THR A 32 -0.81 0.46 -1.62
C THR A 32 -1.72 1.41 -0.83
N ASP A 33 -3.04 1.35 -1.07
CA ASP A 33 -4.06 2.13 -0.36
C ASP A 33 -4.12 1.80 1.15
N ASP A 34 -3.95 0.53 1.54
CA ASP A 34 -3.89 0.13 2.95
C ASP A 34 -2.70 0.81 3.66
N VAL A 35 -1.55 0.88 2.98
CA VAL A 35 -0.33 1.51 3.51
C VAL A 35 -0.51 3.01 3.66
N ILE A 36 -1.03 3.69 2.62
CA ILE A 36 -1.30 5.13 2.66
C ILE A 36 -2.31 5.45 3.77
N SER A 37 -3.35 4.61 3.92
CA SER A 37 -4.34 4.77 4.99
C SER A 37 -3.71 4.59 6.36
N ALA A 38 -2.88 3.56 6.56
CA ALA A 38 -2.19 3.32 7.83
C ALA A 38 -1.27 4.48 8.23
N PHE A 39 -0.56 5.10 7.27
CA PHE A 39 0.26 6.28 7.55
C PHE A 39 -0.59 7.48 7.98
N ASN A 40 -1.66 7.79 7.24
CA ASN A 40 -2.54 8.90 7.58
C ASN A 40 -3.27 8.67 8.92
N ASP A 41 -3.71 7.45 9.21
CA ASP A 41 -4.36 7.08 10.47
C ASP A 41 -3.41 7.16 11.67
N ALA A 42 -2.12 6.93 11.45
CA ALA A 42 -1.06 7.16 12.43
C ALA A 42 -0.70 8.65 12.60
N GLY A 43 -1.29 9.55 11.81
CA GLY A 43 -1.00 10.99 11.82
C GLY A 43 0.27 11.37 11.08
N LEU A 44 0.78 10.49 10.21
CA LEU A 44 1.96 10.71 9.38
C LEU A 44 1.58 11.32 8.02
N GLU A 45 2.46 12.12 7.45
CA GLU A 45 2.25 12.76 6.15
C GLU A 45 2.37 11.75 4.99
N ALA A 46 1.26 11.38 4.38
CA ALA A 46 1.25 10.59 3.15
C ALA A 46 0.37 11.27 2.08
N GLU A 47 0.79 12.47 1.69
CA GLU A 47 -0.04 13.36 0.87
C GLU A 47 0.06 13.05 -0.63
N SER A 48 -1.00 13.41 -1.35
CA SER A 48 -1.08 13.36 -2.82
C SER A 48 -0.59 12.03 -3.43
N PRO A 49 -1.14 10.87 -2.99
CA PRO A 49 -0.76 9.59 -3.55
C PRO A 49 -1.02 9.58 -5.06
N SER A 50 -0.06 9.09 -5.82
CA SER A 50 -0.12 8.99 -7.29
C SER A 50 0.52 7.70 -7.77
N GLU A 51 -0.15 7.04 -8.72
CA GLU A 51 0.40 5.85 -9.38
C GLU A 51 1.72 6.19 -10.08
N MET A 52 2.71 5.32 -9.91
CA MET A 52 4.00 5.43 -10.58
C MET A 52 3.91 4.87 -12.01
N THR A 53 4.49 5.61 -12.93
CA THR A 53 4.71 5.19 -14.32
C THR A 53 6.14 4.70 -14.52
N ASN A 54 6.44 4.13 -15.69
CA ASN A 54 7.79 3.69 -16.04
C ASN A 54 8.85 4.80 -15.86
N GLU A 55 8.48 6.07 -16.05
CA GLU A 55 9.40 7.20 -15.91
C GLU A 55 9.80 7.45 -14.44
N ASP A 56 8.91 7.11 -13.49
CA ASP A 56 9.11 7.37 -12.06
C ASP A 56 10.11 6.40 -11.40
N TYR A 57 10.28 5.21 -11.97
CA TYR A 57 11.29 4.23 -11.53
C TYR A 57 12.72 4.64 -11.92
N GLY A 58 12.87 5.54 -12.90
CA GLY A 58 14.17 6.00 -13.37
C GLY A 58 15.01 4.86 -13.95
N ILE A 59 16.14 4.55 -13.31
CA ILE A 59 17.04 3.45 -13.71
C ILE A 59 16.78 2.15 -12.93
N ALA A 60 15.89 2.18 -11.93
CA ALA A 60 15.62 1.03 -11.08
C ALA A 60 14.85 -0.04 -11.86
N PRO A 61 15.10 -1.35 -11.59
CA PRO A 61 14.32 -2.42 -12.20
C PRO A 61 12.83 -2.31 -11.87
N MET A 62 11.98 -2.47 -12.88
CA MET A 62 10.52 -2.51 -12.71
C MET A 62 10.05 -3.93 -12.36
N LYS A 63 10.18 -4.28 -11.08
CA LYS A 63 9.82 -5.61 -10.55
C LYS A 63 8.57 -5.62 -9.66
N ALA A 64 8.10 -4.44 -9.24
CA ALA A 64 6.88 -4.32 -8.44
C ALA A 64 5.63 -4.58 -9.30
N ASP A 65 4.58 -5.17 -8.70
CA ASP A 65 3.26 -5.30 -9.32
C ASP A 65 2.60 -3.91 -9.42
N GLU A 66 2.75 -3.10 -8.38
CA GLU A 66 2.22 -1.75 -8.27
C GLU A 66 3.21 -0.83 -7.54
N GLY A 67 3.24 0.45 -7.92
CA GLY A 67 3.98 1.49 -7.24
C GLY A 67 3.14 2.75 -7.06
N VAL A 68 3.11 3.30 -5.85
CA VAL A 68 2.46 4.57 -5.54
C VAL A 68 3.49 5.50 -4.89
N ARG A 69 3.58 6.72 -5.39
CA ARG A 69 4.36 7.80 -4.78
C ARG A 69 3.47 8.62 -3.86
N PHE A 70 4.01 9.02 -2.70
CA PHE A 70 3.38 9.97 -1.78
C PHE A 70 4.38 11.06 -1.36
N LEU A 71 3.85 12.19 -0.88
CA LEU A 71 4.62 13.35 -0.44
C LEU A 71 4.65 13.46 1.09
N ILE A 72 5.78 13.97 1.59
CA ILE A 72 6.00 14.37 2.99
C ILE A 72 6.39 15.85 2.96
N PRO A 73 5.42 16.79 2.97
CA PRO A 73 5.69 18.21 2.79
C PRO A 73 6.72 18.80 3.76
N ALA A 74 6.85 18.26 4.98
CA ALA A 74 7.88 18.69 5.93
C ALA A 74 9.31 18.54 5.39
N LEU A 75 9.56 17.63 4.44
CA LEU A 75 10.86 17.41 3.79
C LEU A 75 11.08 18.27 2.53
N GLY A 76 10.04 18.98 2.07
CA GLY A 76 10.08 19.77 0.83
C GLY A 76 8.95 19.44 -0.14
N GLU A 77 8.71 20.33 -1.11
CA GLU A 77 7.56 20.29 -2.03
C GLU A 77 7.50 19.02 -2.90
N ASP A 78 8.65 18.41 -3.19
CA ASP A 78 8.76 17.20 -4.01
C ASP A 78 9.49 16.06 -3.26
N SER A 79 9.49 16.12 -1.93
CA SER A 79 10.08 15.10 -1.06
C SER A 79 8.99 14.17 -0.52
N GLY A 80 9.33 12.89 -0.33
CA GLY A 80 8.37 11.93 0.20
C GLY A 80 8.85 10.50 0.09
N GLY A 81 7.94 9.59 -0.25
CA GLY A 81 8.23 8.17 -0.35
C GLY A 81 7.47 7.48 -1.47
N ARG A 82 7.73 6.18 -1.56
CA ARG A 82 7.14 5.27 -2.54
C ARG A 82 6.74 3.99 -1.83
N VAL A 83 5.56 3.48 -2.16
CA VAL A 83 5.04 2.19 -1.71
C VAL A 83 5.03 1.27 -2.92
N PHE A 84 5.57 0.08 -2.77
CA PHE A 84 5.61 -0.94 -3.80
C PHE A 84 5.00 -2.24 -3.27
N THR A 85 4.19 -2.90 -4.08
CA THR A 85 3.66 -4.24 -3.78
C THR A 85 4.28 -5.28 -4.70
N TYR A 86 4.48 -6.49 -4.17
CA TYR A 86 5.11 -7.59 -4.90
C TYR A 86 4.31 -8.88 -4.77
N SER A 87 4.27 -9.65 -5.85
CA SER A 87 3.73 -10.99 -5.86
C SER A 87 4.78 -12.03 -5.52
N ASP A 88 6.05 -11.72 -5.79
CA ASP A 88 7.23 -12.55 -5.54
C ASP A 88 8.11 -11.91 -4.45
N GLU A 89 8.41 -12.66 -3.40
CA GLU A 89 9.24 -12.19 -2.29
C GLU A 89 10.70 -11.94 -2.72
N SER A 90 11.22 -12.70 -3.69
CA SER A 90 12.58 -12.51 -4.19
C SER A 90 12.75 -11.20 -4.95
N ASP A 91 11.72 -10.77 -5.70
CA ASP A 91 11.71 -9.47 -6.36
C ASP A 91 11.67 -8.33 -5.34
N LEU A 92 10.89 -8.49 -4.26
CA LEU A 92 10.87 -7.53 -3.15
C LEU A 92 12.27 -7.42 -2.51
N ASP A 93 12.87 -8.55 -2.15
CA ASP A 93 14.18 -8.58 -1.49
C ASP A 93 15.28 -7.99 -2.35
N GLU A 94 15.29 -8.30 -3.66
CA GLU A 94 16.24 -7.70 -4.61
C GLU A 94 16.06 -6.19 -4.71
N MET A 95 14.82 -5.69 -4.76
CA MET A 95 14.56 -4.25 -4.82
C MET A 95 14.93 -3.53 -3.52
N LYS A 96 14.74 -4.17 -2.35
CA LYS A 96 15.21 -3.63 -1.08
C LYS A 96 16.74 -3.52 -1.06
N GLU A 97 17.44 -4.58 -1.42
CA GLU A 97 18.91 -4.59 -1.50
C GLU A 97 19.42 -3.54 -2.49
N HIS A 98 18.74 -3.36 -3.63
CA HIS A 98 19.07 -2.32 -4.60
C HIS A 98 19.07 -0.92 -3.98
N TYR A 99 17.99 -0.53 -3.29
CA TYR A 99 17.92 0.80 -2.67
C TYR A 99 18.89 0.97 -1.49
N ASP A 100 19.07 -0.08 -0.68
CA ASP A 100 20.01 -0.05 0.45
C ASP A 100 21.45 0.15 -0.05
N SER A 101 21.85 -0.58 -1.10
CA SER A 101 23.18 -0.46 -1.71
C SER A 101 23.45 0.90 -2.34
N MET A 102 22.45 1.54 -2.96
CA MET A 102 22.59 2.92 -3.49
C MET A 102 22.96 3.91 -2.38
N GLY A 103 22.39 3.76 -1.19
CA GLY A 103 22.73 4.58 -0.03
C GLY A 103 24.16 4.37 0.48
N GLU A 104 24.69 3.15 0.36
CA GLU A 104 26.09 2.84 0.69
C GLU A 104 27.07 3.48 -0.29
N GLU A 105 26.70 3.58 -1.58
CA GLU A 105 27.51 4.22 -2.61
C GLU A 105 27.58 5.75 -2.45
N SER A 106 26.50 6.38 -2.01
CA SER A 106 26.45 7.82 -1.78
C SER A 106 25.41 8.21 -0.74
N ALA A 107 25.83 9.03 0.24
CA ALA A 107 24.91 9.64 1.20
C ALA A 107 23.78 10.46 0.55
N MET A 108 24.00 11.01 -0.67
CA MET A 108 22.97 11.74 -1.41
C MET A 108 21.89 10.83 -2.03
N LEU A 109 22.17 9.53 -2.13
CA LEU A 109 21.24 8.51 -2.64
C LEU A 109 20.64 7.67 -1.51
N PHE A 110 20.98 7.98 -0.26
CA PHE A 110 20.44 7.29 0.88
C PHE A 110 18.92 7.46 0.93
N SER A 111 18.22 6.35 1.11
CA SER A 111 16.79 6.28 1.35
C SER A 111 16.53 5.27 2.46
N TRP A 112 15.57 5.56 3.31
CA TRP A 112 15.05 4.58 4.25
C TRP A 112 14.24 3.53 3.51
N THR A 113 14.34 2.26 3.91
CA THR A 113 13.55 1.17 3.33
C THR A 113 12.89 0.31 4.42
N ILE A 114 11.62 -0.03 4.21
CA ILE A 114 10.84 -0.86 5.14
C ILE A 114 10.22 -2.02 4.35
N LYS A 115 10.53 -3.27 4.71
CA LYS A 115 9.87 -4.47 4.19
C LYS A 115 8.84 -4.94 5.21
N HIS A 116 7.59 -5.12 4.79
CA HIS A 116 6.56 -5.79 5.57
C HIS A 116 5.68 -6.62 4.65
N LYS A 117 5.63 -7.95 4.89
CA LYS A 117 4.93 -8.90 4.02
C LYS A 117 5.27 -8.71 2.54
N ASN A 118 4.28 -8.38 1.70
CA ASN A 118 4.39 -8.16 0.26
C ASN A 118 4.70 -6.69 -0.11
N VAL A 119 5.00 -5.83 0.86
CA VAL A 119 5.21 -4.39 0.67
C VAL A 119 6.67 -4.01 0.91
N LEU A 120 7.18 -3.15 0.04
CA LEU A 120 8.39 -2.37 0.26
C LEU A 120 8.02 -0.89 0.26
N VAL A 121 8.41 -0.18 1.30
CA VAL A 121 8.33 1.29 1.36
C VAL A 121 9.74 1.86 1.25
N GLN A 122 9.93 2.81 0.34
CA GLN A 122 11.14 3.62 0.22
C GLN A 122 10.81 5.06 0.63
N ILE A 123 11.58 5.67 1.53
CA ILE A 123 11.35 7.05 1.99
C ILE A 123 12.63 7.86 1.84
N ASN A 124 12.49 9.14 1.49
CA ASN A 124 13.61 10.08 1.39
C ASN A 124 14.52 10.01 2.65
N GLY A 125 15.83 9.93 2.43
CA GLY A 125 16.83 9.74 3.48
C GLY A 125 17.06 10.94 4.41
N ASP A 126 16.56 12.13 4.06
CA ASP A 126 16.58 13.31 4.92
C ASP A 126 15.53 13.23 6.05
N LEU A 127 14.62 12.23 6.02
CA LEU A 127 13.68 11.99 7.12
C LEU A 127 14.43 11.61 8.40
N GLU A 128 14.07 12.26 9.51
CA GLU A 128 14.63 11.95 10.83
C GLU A 128 14.29 10.50 11.24
N GLU A 129 15.25 9.83 11.88
CA GLU A 129 15.13 8.41 12.25
C GLU A 129 13.91 8.14 13.15
N ASP A 130 13.59 9.05 14.08
CA ASP A 130 12.44 8.91 14.97
C ASP A 130 11.12 8.86 14.17
N THR A 131 10.94 9.78 13.20
CA THR A 131 9.77 9.78 12.33
C THR A 131 9.76 8.59 11.38
N TYR A 132 10.92 8.19 10.84
CA TYR A 132 11.04 6.95 10.07
C TYR A 132 10.54 5.72 10.86
N ASN A 133 10.88 5.62 12.14
CA ASN A 133 10.44 4.53 13.00
C ASN A 133 8.92 4.54 13.25
N GLU A 134 8.27 5.70 13.19
CA GLU A 134 6.81 5.81 13.22
C GLU A 134 6.18 5.24 11.94
N TYR A 135 6.70 5.57 10.75
CA TYR A 135 6.27 4.95 9.48
C TYR A 135 6.43 3.43 9.51
N LYS A 136 7.59 2.96 10.00
CA LYS A 136 7.85 1.53 10.15
C LYS A 136 6.82 0.87 11.06
N SER A 137 6.54 1.47 12.22
CA SER A 137 5.55 0.96 13.17
C SER A 137 4.13 0.94 12.58
N ALA A 138 3.76 1.97 11.83
CA ALA A 138 2.45 2.04 11.16
C ALA A 138 2.31 0.95 10.09
N LEU A 139 3.34 0.74 9.27
CA LEU A 139 3.33 -0.33 8.25
C LEU A 139 3.26 -1.73 8.89
N GLU A 140 4.11 -1.99 9.89
CA GLU A 140 4.17 -3.29 10.58
C GLU A 140 2.89 -3.60 11.38
N SER A 141 2.04 -2.60 11.64
CA SER A 141 0.74 -2.79 12.30
C SER A 141 -0.36 -3.35 11.39
N ILE A 142 -0.16 -3.36 10.07
CA ILE A 142 -1.12 -3.90 9.11
C ILE A 142 -1.10 -5.44 9.17
N GLU A 143 -2.24 -6.02 9.56
CA GLU A 143 -2.43 -7.46 9.80
C GLU A 143 -2.58 -8.33 8.56
#